data_AF-A0A924G8T3-F1
#
_entry.id   AF-A0A924G8T3-F1
#
_cell.length_a   1.000
_cell.length_b   1.000
_cell.length_c   1.000
_cell.angle_alpha   90.00
_cell.angle_beta   90.00
_cell.angle_gamma   90.00
#
_symmetry.space_group_name_H-M   'P 1'
#
loop_
_entity.id
_entity.type
_entity.pdbx_description
1 polymer ?
#
loop_
_entity_poly.entity_id
_entity_poly.type
_entity_poly.pdbx_seq_one_letter_code
_entity_poly.pdbx_strand_id
1 'polypeptide(L)'
;MPITKLNIEDFLQLGTSSLLLDVRSPGEFAHAHIPQAISTPLFTDEERKVVGTAYKQESKQKAVKHGLKYFGSNMVAMVEAVEELMAKRKNDSSNTVLVHCWRGGMRSAGVAWLLDLYGFEVYTLAGGYKAYRNWVLKQFEHEYNLMVVGGLTGCGKTPVLHQLTKMQEKMIDLEGLANHRGSAFGGLDAVAQPSQEMFENLLAASLQQAAIEHKIIWVENESQRIGNLNIPGNFFKKMRTGPVLFL
;
A
#
# COMPACT_ATOMS: atom_id res chain seq x y z
N MET A 1 8.63 -4.49 -26.79
CA MET A 1 8.26 -5.91 -26.55
C MET A 1 6.91 -5.93 -25.83
N PRO A 2 6.16 -7.04 -25.70
CA PRO A 2 4.99 -7.01 -24.82
C PRO A 2 5.44 -6.67 -23.39
N ILE A 3 4.79 -5.69 -22.76
CA ILE A 3 5.06 -5.30 -21.37
C ILE A 3 4.86 -6.51 -20.46
N THR A 4 5.89 -6.82 -19.66
CA THR A 4 5.87 -7.94 -18.73
C THR A 4 4.89 -7.67 -17.58
N LYS A 5 4.10 -8.69 -17.24
CA LYS A 5 3.19 -8.68 -16.09
C LYS A 5 3.76 -9.54 -14.98
N LEU A 6 4.07 -8.93 -13.85
CA LEU A 6 4.58 -9.63 -12.67
C LEU A 6 3.44 -10.14 -11.81
N ASN A 7 3.65 -11.28 -11.13
CA ASN A 7 2.79 -11.69 -10.02
C ASN A 7 2.98 -10.74 -8.83
N ILE A 8 2.24 -10.95 -7.74
CA ILE A 8 2.27 -9.99 -6.63
C ILE A 8 3.58 -10.04 -5.85
N GLU A 9 4.15 -11.22 -5.65
CA GLU A 9 5.39 -11.42 -4.92
C GLU A 9 6.58 -10.74 -5.64
N ASP A 10 6.78 -11.03 -6.93
CA ASP A 10 7.84 -10.45 -7.75
C ASP A 10 7.68 -8.92 -7.88
N PHE A 11 6.43 -8.45 -7.99
CA PHE A 11 6.13 -7.02 -8.10
C PHE A 11 6.47 -6.27 -6.81
N LEU A 12 6.14 -6.82 -5.65
CA LEU A 12 6.48 -6.21 -4.36
C LEU A 12 7.99 -6.25 -4.09
N GLN A 13 8.66 -7.36 -4.45
CA GLN A 13 10.10 -7.48 -4.32
C GLN A 13 10.84 -6.46 -5.18
N LEU A 14 10.49 -6.36 -6.48
CA LEU A 14 11.10 -5.38 -7.37
C LEU A 14 10.76 -3.94 -6.94
N GLY A 15 9.59 -3.74 -6.33
CA GLY A 15 9.13 -2.44 -5.82
C GLY A 15 10.00 -1.84 -4.71
N THR A 16 10.84 -2.62 -4.03
CA THR A 16 11.75 -2.08 -3.02
C THR A 16 12.89 -1.24 -3.61
N SER A 17 13.23 -1.49 -4.88
CA SER A 17 14.31 -0.82 -5.62
C SER A 17 13.80 -0.04 -6.84
N SER A 18 12.56 -0.24 -7.27
CA SER A 18 11.99 0.42 -8.46
C SER A 18 10.95 1.50 -8.14
N LEU A 19 10.68 2.39 -9.09
CA LEU A 19 9.67 3.42 -8.93
C LEU A 19 8.28 2.81 -9.09
N LEU A 20 7.47 2.83 -8.03
CA LEU A 20 6.11 2.26 -8.04
C LEU A 20 5.05 3.33 -8.29
N LEU A 21 4.34 3.23 -9.41
CA LEU A 21 3.30 4.16 -9.84
C LEU A 21 1.89 3.54 -9.73
N ASP A 22 1.01 4.27 -9.07
CA ASP A 22 -0.44 3.99 -9.07
C ASP A 22 -1.15 4.95 -10.04
N VAL A 23 -1.68 4.39 -11.12
CA VAL A 23 -2.35 5.19 -12.17
C VAL A 23 -3.87 5.21 -12.02
N ARG A 24 -4.39 4.81 -10.86
CA ARG A 24 -5.80 5.00 -10.48
C ARG A 24 -6.11 6.48 -10.27
N SER A 25 -7.39 6.83 -10.16
CA SER A 25 -7.77 8.23 -9.91
C SER A 25 -7.34 8.69 -8.51
N PRO A 26 -7.23 10.01 -8.27
CA PRO A 26 -6.83 10.55 -6.97
C PRO A 26 -7.67 10.02 -5.80
N GLY A 27 -9.00 9.95 -5.94
CA GLY A 27 -9.88 9.38 -4.92
C GLY A 27 -9.65 7.88 -4.69
N GLU A 28 -9.39 7.10 -5.75
CA GLU A 28 -9.06 5.67 -5.64
C GLU A 28 -7.72 5.46 -4.88
N PHE A 29 -6.75 6.37 -5.01
CA PHE A 29 -5.45 6.32 -4.32
C PHE A 29 -5.53 6.81 -2.86
N ALA A 30 -6.23 7.92 -2.64
CA ALA A 30 -6.42 8.53 -1.32
C ALA A 30 -7.20 7.61 -0.38
N HIS A 31 -8.15 6.83 -0.91
CA HIS A 31 -8.85 5.82 -0.12
C HIS A 31 -7.87 4.78 0.43
N ALA A 32 -7.07 4.16 -0.44
CA ALA A 32 -6.03 3.20 -0.07
C ALA A 32 -5.13 2.89 -1.27
N HIS A 33 -3.84 2.64 -1.03
CA HIS A 33 -2.86 2.32 -2.08
C HIS A 33 -1.81 1.33 -1.57
N ILE A 34 -0.97 0.81 -2.48
CA ILE A 34 0.18 -0.01 -2.10
C ILE A 34 1.17 0.90 -1.37
N PRO A 35 1.68 0.54 -0.18
CA PRO A 35 2.67 1.35 0.51
C PRO A 35 3.85 1.67 -0.43
N GLN A 36 4.36 2.90 -0.35
CA GLN A 36 5.43 3.45 -1.20
C GLN A 36 5.03 3.75 -2.66
N ALA A 37 3.81 3.40 -3.10
CA ALA A 37 3.35 3.81 -4.41
C ALA A 37 3.16 5.33 -4.50
N ILE A 38 3.53 5.91 -5.64
CA ILE A 38 3.33 7.32 -5.96
C ILE A 38 2.14 7.45 -6.89
N SER A 39 1.23 8.36 -6.57
CA SER A 39 0.06 8.65 -7.41
C SER A 39 0.49 9.33 -8.70
N THR A 40 0.20 8.71 -9.84
CA THR A 40 0.41 9.26 -11.19
C THR A 40 -0.84 8.98 -12.02
N PRO A 41 -1.95 9.66 -11.69
CA PRO A 41 -3.28 9.27 -12.16
C PRO A 41 -3.37 9.40 -13.69
N LEU A 42 -3.88 8.35 -14.34
CA LEU A 42 -4.19 8.40 -15.77
C LEU A 42 -5.39 9.33 -16.05
N PHE A 43 -6.32 9.42 -15.10
CA PHE A 43 -7.55 10.20 -15.20
C PHE A 43 -7.81 10.91 -13.87
N THR A 44 -8.39 12.11 -13.93
CA THR A 44 -9.02 12.73 -12.74
C THR A 44 -10.20 11.88 -12.25
N ASP A 45 -10.75 12.18 -11.07
CA ASP A 45 -11.93 11.46 -10.56
C ASP A 45 -13.16 11.64 -11.47
N GLU A 46 -13.33 12.83 -12.06
CA GLU A 46 -14.39 13.15 -13.01
C GLU A 46 -14.22 12.39 -14.32
N GLU A 47 -13.02 12.42 -14.90
CA GLU A 47 -12.70 11.69 -16.13
C GLU A 47 -12.84 10.18 -15.93
N ARG A 48 -12.37 9.68 -14.78
CA ARG A 48 -12.52 8.28 -14.37
C ARG A 48 -13.99 7.86 -14.24
N LYS A 49 -14.86 8.76 -13.79
CA LYS A 49 -16.31 8.54 -13.73
C LYS A 49 -16.93 8.49 -15.12
N VAL A 50 -16.53 9.39 -16.03
CA VAL A 50 -17.00 9.38 -17.43
C VAL A 50 -16.59 8.08 -18.15
N VAL A 51 -15.29 7.76 -18.14
CA VAL A 51 -14.75 6.55 -18.79
C VAL A 51 -15.35 5.28 -18.18
N GLY A 52 -15.50 5.24 -16.85
CA GLY A 52 -16.09 4.11 -16.14
C GLY A 52 -17.56 3.90 -16.46
N THR A 53 -18.33 4.99 -16.59
CA THR A 53 -19.75 4.95 -16.99
C THR A 53 -19.89 4.46 -18.42
N ALA A 54 -19.15 5.03 -19.37
CA ALA A 54 -19.17 4.60 -20.77
C ALA A 54 -18.80 3.11 -20.92
N TYR A 55 -17.84 2.61 -20.11
CA TYR A 55 -17.44 1.20 -20.14
C TYR A 55 -18.55 0.26 -19.67
N LYS A 56 -19.30 0.65 -18.63
CA LYS A 56 -20.37 -0.17 -18.05
C LYS A 56 -21.69 -0.07 -18.80
N GLN A 57 -22.05 1.13 -19.25
CA GLN A 57 -23.40 1.44 -19.74
C GLN A 57 -23.49 1.54 -21.26
N GLU A 58 -22.37 1.72 -21.95
CA GLU A 58 -22.39 1.88 -23.40
C GLU A 58 -21.60 0.79 -24.11
N SER A 59 -20.27 0.90 -24.18
CA SER A 59 -19.41 -0.12 -24.79
C SER A 59 -17.95 0.11 -24.43
N LYS A 60 -17.16 -0.96 -24.51
CA LYS A 60 -15.70 -0.91 -24.37
C LYS A 60 -15.08 0.08 -25.36
N GLN A 61 -15.50 0.10 -26.61
CA GLN A 61 -14.93 0.95 -27.67
C GLN A 61 -15.18 2.44 -27.39
N LYS A 62 -16.38 2.80 -26.94
CA LYS A 62 -16.68 4.19 -26.55
C LYS A 62 -15.86 4.64 -25.34
N ALA A 63 -15.75 3.79 -24.32
CA ALA A 63 -14.91 4.08 -23.16
C ALA A 63 -13.44 4.29 -23.53
N VAL A 64 -12.91 3.47 -24.46
CA VAL A 64 -11.55 3.65 -25.01
C VAL A 64 -11.43 4.99 -25.74
N LYS A 65 -12.40 5.39 -26.57
CA LYS A 65 -12.38 6.70 -27.25
C LYS A 65 -12.35 7.86 -26.26
N HIS A 66 -13.16 7.81 -25.20
CA HIS A 66 -13.11 8.82 -24.13
C HIS A 66 -11.75 8.82 -23.42
N GLY A 67 -11.25 7.64 -23.05
CA GLY A 67 -9.95 7.50 -22.40
C GLY A 67 -8.79 8.02 -23.23
N LEU A 68 -8.78 7.77 -24.55
CA LEU A 68 -7.76 8.28 -25.47
C LEU A 68 -7.76 9.81 -25.56
N LYS A 69 -8.94 10.45 -25.50
CA LYS A 69 -9.03 11.91 -25.50
C LYS A 69 -8.34 12.51 -24.27
N TYR A 70 -8.61 11.98 -23.08
CA TYR A 70 -7.99 12.44 -21.83
C TYR A 70 -6.50 12.09 -21.77
N PHE A 71 -6.16 10.85 -22.14
CA PHE A 71 -4.79 10.37 -22.09
C PHE A 71 -3.89 11.13 -23.06
N GLY A 72 -4.32 11.33 -24.30
CA GLY A 72 -3.55 11.99 -25.35
C GLY A 72 -3.10 13.40 -24.98
N SER A 73 -3.97 14.19 -24.33
CA SER A 73 -3.61 15.54 -23.87
C SER A 73 -2.62 15.54 -22.70
N ASN A 74 -2.45 14.43 -22.00
CA ASN A 74 -1.64 14.35 -20.77
C ASN A 74 -0.37 13.49 -20.92
N MET A 75 -0.10 12.93 -22.11
CA MET A 75 1.03 12.01 -22.31
C MET A 75 2.38 12.65 -21.98
N VAL A 76 2.63 13.86 -22.48
CA VAL A 76 3.92 14.57 -22.28
C VAL A 76 4.13 14.87 -20.80
N ALA A 77 3.15 15.50 -20.16
CA ALA A 77 3.21 15.83 -18.73
C ALA A 77 3.40 14.58 -17.84
N MET A 78 2.83 13.44 -18.22
CA MET A 78 3.03 12.18 -17.52
C MET A 78 4.49 11.68 -17.62
N VAL A 79 5.10 11.76 -18.80
CA VAL A 79 6.51 11.37 -18.98
C VAL A 79 7.42 12.28 -18.16
N GLU A 80 7.25 13.60 -18.27
CA GLU A 80 8.05 14.59 -17.51
C GLU A 80 7.92 14.37 -16.00
N ALA A 81 6.72 14.10 -15.50
CA ALA A 81 6.51 13.78 -14.10
C ALA A 81 7.26 12.51 -13.66
N VAL A 82 7.29 11.46 -14.49
CA VAL A 82 8.03 10.23 -14.18
C VAL A 82 9.54 10.47 -14.22
N GLU A 83 10.04 11.27 -15.16
CA GLU A 83 11.45 11.68 -15.20
C GLU A 83 11.88 12.41 -13.93
N GLU A 84 11.09 13.38 -13.47
CA GLU A 84 11.37 14.10 -12.23
C GLU A 84 11.39 13.18 -11.01
N LEU A 85 10.45 12.22 -10.95
CA LEU A 85 10.39 11.24 -9.88
C LEU A 85 11.63 10.34 -9.90
N MET A 86 12.06 9.89 -11.08
CA MET A 86 13.26 9.09 -11.26
C MET A 86 14.53 9.85 -10.88
N ALA A 87 14.67 11.10 -11.31
CA ALA A 87 15.82 11.96 -11.01
C ALA A 87 16.00 12.22 -9.50
N LYS A 88 14.91 12.21 -8.72
CA LYS A 88 14.95 12.37 -7.25
C LYS A 88 15.42 11.11 -6.52
N ARG A 89 15.47 9.94 -7.17
CA ARG A 89 15.92 8.68 -6.54
C ARG A 89 17.44 8.65 -6.51
N LYS A 90 18.02 8.78 -5.31
CA LYS A 90 19.48 8.88 -5.09
C LYS A 90 20.26 7.57 -5.24
N ASN A 91 19.59 6.41 -5.35
CA ASN A 91 20.20 5.12 -4.99
C ASN A 91 19.98 3.96 -5.96
N ASP A 92 19.48 4.16 -7.18
CA ASP A 92 19.32 3.03 -8.10
C ASP A 92 19.65 3.42 -9.53
N SER A 93 20.60 2.68 -10.13
CA SER A 93 20.94 2.79 -11.55
C SER A 93 19.87 2.15 -12.45
N SER A 94 18.81 1.57 -11.88
CA SER A 94 17.74 0.94 -12.64
C SER A 94 16.74 1.98 -13.14
N ASN A 95 16.52 2.03 -14.45
CA ASN A 95 15.49 2.85 -15.07
C ASN A 95 14.09 2.18 -14.99
N THR A 96 13.87 1.41 -13.92
CA THR A 96 12.77 0.47 -13.80
C THR A 96 11.56 1.11 -13.12
N VAL A 97 10.41 1.04 -13.81
CA VAL A 97 9.14 1.59 -13.37
C VAL A 97 8.11 0.48 -13.26
N LEU A 98 7.46 0.40 -12.10
CA LEU A 98 6.36 -0.52 -11.83
C LEU A 98 5.05 0.24 -11.92
N VAL A 99 4.11 -0.23 -12.73
CA VAL A 99 2.83 0.45 -12.95
C VAL A 99 1.67 -0.47 -12.59
N HIS A 100 0.75 0.01 -11.76
CA HIS A 100 -0.50 -0.71 -11.51
C HIS A 100 -1.72 0.21 -11.61
N CYS A 101 -2.86 -0.43 -11.86
CA CYS A 101 -4.17 0.19 -11.71
C CYS A 101 -5.06 -0.75 -10.88
N TRP A 102 -6.37 -0.52 -10.85
CA TRP A 102 -7.29 -1.35 -10.05
C TRP A 102 -7.23 -2.86 -10.36
N ARG A 103 -7.14 -3.24 -11.65
CA ARG A 103 -7.23 -4.65 -12.11
C ARG A 103 -6.10 -5.10 -13.05
N GLY A 104 -5.05 -4.29 -13.22
CA GLY A 104 -3.97 -4.60 -14.16
C GLY A 104 -4.46 -4.66 -15.62
N GLY A 105 -5.43 -3.81 -15.96
CA GLY A 105 -6.09 -3.77 -17.28
C GLY A 105 -5.56 -2.65 -18.18
N MET A 106 -6.45 -2.08 -19.00
CA MET A 106 -6.09 -1.09 -20.03
C MET A 106 -5.45 0.19 -19.48
N ARG A 107 -5.77 0.61 -18.25
CA ARG A 107 -5.21 1.84 -17.65
C ARG A 107 -3.70 1.72 -17.42
N SER A 108 -3.28 0.72 -16.65
CA SER A 108 -1.86 0.47 -16.42
C SER A 108 -1.14 0.03 -17.69
N ALA A 109 -1.80 -0.72 -18.58
CA ALA A 109 -1.20 -1.10 -19.86
C ALA A 109 -0.94 0.11 -20.79
N GLY A 110 -1.85 1.09 -20.82
CA GLY A 110 -1.69 2.31 -21.62
C GLY A 110 -0.54 3.18 -21.12
N VAL A 111 -0.46 3.39 -19.80
CA VAL A 111 0.67 4.12 -19.18
C VAL A 111 1.97 3.36 -19.37
N ALA A 112 1.99 2.04 -19.16
CA ALA A 112 3.20 1.24 -19.33
C ALA A 112 3.71 1.26 -20.76
N TRP A 113 2.82 1.21 -21.76
CA TRP A 113 3.19 1.37 -23.16
C TRP A 113 3.84 2.72 -23.45
N LEU A 114 3.30 3.82 -22.90
CA LEU A 114 3.86 5.15 -23.11
C LEU A 114 5.27 5.27 -22.50
N LEU A 115 5.44 4.76 -21.28
CA LEU A 115 6.73 4.83 -20.58
C LEU A 115 7.78 3.91 -21.22
N ASP A 116 7.39 2.71 -21.69
CA ASP A 116 8.26 1.81 -22.46
C ASP A 116 8.66 2.43 -23.81
N LEU A 117 7.70 3.06 -24.51
CA LEU A 117 7.97 3.79 -25.74
C LEU A 117 8.98 4.92 -25.55
N TYR A 118 8.93 5.61 -24.40
CA TYR A 118 9.88 6.66 -24.05
C TYR A 118 11.28 6.12 -23.75
N GLY A 119 11.38 4.92 -23.16
CA GLY A 119 12.65 4.26 -22.86
C GLY A 119 12.82 3.79 -21.41
N PHE A 120 11.76 3.83 -20.60
CA PHE A 120 11.78 3.20 -19.27
C PHE A 120 11.69 1.68 -19.38
N GLU A 121 12.29 0.98 -18.42
CA GLU A 121 12.03 -0.45 -18.26
C GLU A 121 10.76 -0.63 -17.43
N VAL A 122 9.67 -1.08 -18.04
CA VAL A 122 8.36 -1.05 -17.40
C VAL A 122 7.78 -2.43 -17.14
N TYR A 123 7.30 -2.64 -15.92
CA TYR A 123 6.54 -3.83 -15.52
C TYR A 123 5.17 -3.44 -14.97
N THR A 124 4.20 -4.34 -15.10
CA THR A 124 2.86 -4.12 -14.53
C THR A 124 2.44 -5.22 -13.57
N LEU A 125 1.60 -4.89 -12.58
CA LEU A 125 1.06 -5.88 -11.65
C LEU A 125 -0.09 -6.67 -12.29
N ALA A 126 0.08 -7.99 -12.42
CA ALA A 126 -0.98 -8.91 -12.83
C ALA A 126 -2.14 -8.85 -11.83
N GLY A 127 -3.36 -8.59 -12.32
CA GLY A 127 -4.54 -8.41 -11.46
C GLY A 127 -4.60 -7.08 -10.71
N GLY A 128 -3.57 -6.23 -10.81
CA GLY A 128 -3.51 -4.88 -10.26
C GLY A 128 -3.70 -4.80 -8.74
N TYR A 129 -4.20 -3.65 -8.28
CA TYR A 129 -4.46 -3.40 -6.86
C TYR A 129 -5.38 -4.45 -6.23
N LYS A 130 -6.33 -5.02 -6.98
CA LYS A 130 -7.16 -6.14 -6.50
C LYS A 130 -6.32 -7.36 -6.11
N ALA A 131 -5.29 -7.70 -6.88
CA ALA A 131 -4.39 -8.80 -6.54
C ALA A 131 -3.60 -8.49 -5.25
N TYR A 132 -3.11 -7.25 -5.12
CA TYR A 132 -2.48 -6.78 -3.89
C TYR A 132 -3.43 -6.86 -2.68
N ARG A 133 -4.70 -6.46 -2.83
CA ARG A 133 -5.69 -6.57 -1.74
C ARG A 133 -5.94 -8.00 -1.31
N ASN A 134 -6.03 -8.94 -2.26
CA ASN A 134 -6.13 -10.35 -1.93
C ASN A 134 -4.86 -10.85 -1.20
N TRP A 135 -3.68 -10.39 -1.62
CA TRP A 135 -2.42 -10.70 -0.94
C TRP A 135 -2.40 -10.15 0.51
N VAL A 136 -2.86 -8.92 0.73
CA VAL A 136 -2.98 -8.31 2.07
C VAL A 136 -3.88 -9.14 2.98
N LEU A 137 -5.07 -9.53 2.53
CA LEU A 137 -6.00 -10.31 3.36
C LEU A 137 -5.42 -11.67 3.77
N LYS A 138 -4.68 -12.32 2.87
CA LYS A 138 -3.96 -13.57 3.17
C LYS A 138 -2.86 -13.37 4.22
N GLN A 139 -2.28 -12.18 4.33
CA GLN A 139 -1.27 -11.91 5.36
C GLN A 139 -1.80 -12.14 6.77
N PHE A 140 -3.09 -11.92 7.02
CA PHE A 140 -3.68 -12.13 8.35
C PHE A 140 -3.98 -13.61 8.66
N GLU A 141 -3.89 -14.48 7.66
CA GLU A 141 -4.04 -15.94 7.78
C GLU A 141 -2.72 -16.62 8.13
N HIS A 142 -1.57 -16.02 7.82
CA HIS A 142 -0.24 -16.57 8.14
C HIS A 142 0.06 -16.61 9.65
N GLU A 143 0.79 -17.64 10.07
CA GLU A 143 1.34 -17.72 11.42
C GLU A 143 2.58 -16.84 11.53
N TYR A 144 2.62 -16.02 12.57
CA TYR A 144 3.77 -15.17 12.90
C TYR A 144 4.24 -15.50 14.30
N ASN A 145 5.54 -15.38 14.54
CA ASN A 145 6.11 -15.47 15.88
C ASN A 145 5.84 -14.16 16.63
N LEU A 146 4.63 -14.02 17.18
CA LEU A 146 4.18 -12.82 17.87
C LEU A 146 4.58 -12.85 19.35
N MET A 147 4.99 -11.70 19.88
CA MET A 147 5.12 -11.44 21.31
C MET A 147 4.34 -10.18 21.67
N VAL A 148 3.37 -10.30 22.57
CA VAL A 148 2.50 -9.19 22.94
C VAL A 148 3.08 -8.47 24.15
N VAL A 149 3.20 -7.15 24.07
CA VAL A 149 3.56 -6.31 25.23
C VAL A 149 2.28 -5.77 25.87
N GLY A 150 1.99 -6.28 27.07
CA GLY A 150 0.86 -5.86 27.89
C GLY A 150 1.31 -5.16 29.17
N GLY A 151 0.38 -4.51 29.86
CA GLY A 151 0.64 -3.88 31.14
C GLY A 151 -0.40 -2.82 31.47
N LEU A 152 -0.49 -2.42 32.75
CA LEU A 152 -1.43 -1.42 33.22
C LEU A 152 -1.15 -0.03 32.61
N THR A 153 -2.15 0.86 32.56
CA THR A 153 -1.91 2.24 32.13
C THR A 153 -0.88 2.90 33.05
N GLY A 154 0.15 3.52 32.48
CA GLY A 154 1.22 4.17 33.26
C GLY A 154 2.35 3.25 33.75
N CYS A 155 2.36 1.95 33.41
CA CYS A 155 3.43 1.02 33.82
C CYS A 155 4.77 1.18 33.05
N GLY A 156 4.90 2.18 32.18
CA GLY A 156 6.15 2.39 31.43
C GLY A 156 6.33 1.47 30.21
N LYS A 157 5.23 1.09 29.53
CA LYS A 157 5.27 0.36 28.23
C LYS A 157 6.17 1.05 27.21
N THR A 158 6.01 2.35 27.02
CA THR A 158 6.75 3.13 26.02
C THR A 158 8.29 3.02 26.18
N PRO A 159 8.88 3.15 27.39
CA PRO A 159 10.29 2.84 27.62
C PRO A 159 10.74 1.44 27.16
N VAL A 160 9.95 0.39 27.42
CA VAL A 160 10.27 -0.98 27.01
C VAL A 160 10.26 -1.10 25.49
N LEU A 161 9.23 -0.54 24.84
CA LEU A 161 9.11 -0.51 23.39
C LEU A 161 10.28 0.24 22.74
N HIS A 162 10.72 1.37 23.30
CA HIS A 162 11.90 2.09 22.83
C HIS A 162 13.19 1.25 22.94
N GLN A 163 13.33 0.43 23.98
CA GLN A 163 14.49 -0.46 24.12
C GLN A 163 14.46 -1.61 23.11
N LEU A 164 13.29 -2.22 22.86
CA LEU A 164 13.12 -3.22 21.82
C LEU A 164 13.54 -2.67 20.45
N THR A 165 13.11 -1.46 20.11
CA THR A 165 13.52 -0.78 18.87
C THR A 165 15.04 -0.57 18.80
N LYS A 166 15.70 -0.19 19.91
CA LYS A 166 17.16 -0.06 19.97
C LYS A 166 17.90 -1.39 19.80
N MET A 167 17.29 -2.49 20.25
CA MET A 167 17.79 -3.85 20.05
C MET A 167 17.54 -4.37 18.62
N GLN A 168 16.99 -3.55 17.73
CA GLN A 168 16.63 -3.92 16.35
C GLN A 168 15.59 -5.05 16.27
N GLU A 169 14.85 -5.25 17.37
CA GLU A 169 13.67 -6.11 17.39
C GLU A 169 12.58 -5.48 16.52
N LYS A 170 11.78 -6.33 15.87
CA LYS A 170 10.73 -5.83 14.99
C LYS A 170 9.48 -5.57 15.81
N MET A 171 9.15 -4.30 15.97
CA MET A 171 7.90 -3.85 16.57
C MET A 171 6.92 -3.39 15.49
N ILE A 172 5.66 -3.78 15.62
CA ILE A 172 4.55 -3.22 14.85
C ILE A 172 3.72 -2.34 15.78
N ASP A 173 3.84 -1.03 15.59
CA ASP A 173 3.08 0.01 16.28
C ASP A 173 1.69 0.15 15.64
N LEU A 174 0.70 -0.54 16.22
CA LEU A 174 -0.66 -0.57 15.68
C LEU A 174 -1.36 0.79 15.78
N GLU A 175 -1.10 1.55 16.84
CA GLU A 175 -1.64 2.91 16.98
C GLU A 175 -1.00 3.86 15.97
N GLY A 176 0.31 3.77 15.77
CA GLY A 176 1.05 4.51 14.75
C GLY A 176 0.53 4.23 13.35
N LEU A 177 0.28 2.96 12.99
CA LEU A 177 -0.34 2.60 11.72
C LEU A 177 -1.78 3.12 11.57
N ALA A 178 -2.48 3.28 12.70
CA ALA A 178 -3.84 3.78 12.76
C ALA A 178 -3.94 5.33 12.84
N ASN A 179 -2.79 6.04 12.87
CA ASN A 179 -2.72 7.45 13.26
C ASN A 179 -3.53 7.74 14.54
N HIS A 180 -3.46 6.84 15.51
CA HIS A 180 -4.12 6.94 16.79
C HIS A 180 -3.08 7.23 17.89
N ARG A 181 -3.52 7.85 18.98
CA ARG A 181 -2.67 8.06 20.15
C ARG A 181 -3.38 7.59 21.40
N GLY A 182 -2.87 6.53 22.01
CA GLY A 182 -3.08 6.02 23.35
C GLY A 182 -4.52 5.90 23.83
N SER A 183 -4.85 4.79 24.49
CA SER A 183 -6.14 4.60 25.17
C SER A 183 -6.54 5.75 26.14
N ALA A 184 -5.58 6.53 26.65
CA ALA A 184 -5.80 7.65 27.56
C ALA A 184 -5.93 9.04 26.88
N PHE A 185 -5.51 9.18 25.63
CA PHE A 185 -5.39 10.47 24.93
C PHE A 185 -6.12 10.49 23.57
N GLY A 186 -6.85 9.43 23.25
CA GLY A 186 -7.49 9.21 21.95
C GLY A 186 -8.28 10.42 21.44
N GLY A 187 -7.89 10.93 20.27
CA GLY A 187 -8.59 11.98 19.53
C GLY A 187 -8.10 13.41 19.73
N LEU A 188 -6.97 13.63 20.41
CA LEU A 188 -6.46 14.99 20.67
C LEU A 188 -5.74 15.67 19.50
N ASP A 189 -5.29 14.92 18.49
CA ASP A 189 -4.59 15.48 17.33
C ASP A 189 -5.47 15.49 16.08
N ALA A 190 -5.42 16.60 15.32
CA ALA A 190 -6.18 16.82 14.09
C ALA A 190 -5.73 15.95 12.88
N VAL A 191 -5.08 14.81 13.13
CA VAL A 191 -4.61 13.89 12.09
C VAL A 191 -5.70 12.87 11.80
N ALA A 192 -6.17 12.84 10.56
CA ALA A 192 -7.19 11.87 10.16
C ALA A 192 -6.63 10.44 10.20
N GLN A 193 -7.42 9.52 10.78
CA GLN A 193 -7.14 8.10 10.66
C GLN A 193 -7.19 7.68 9.18
N PRO A 194 -6.35 6.71 8.76
CA PRO A 194 -6.46 6.13 7.43
C PRO A 194 -7.82 5.43 7.26
N SER A 195 -8.14 5.04 6.02
CA SER A 195 -9.26 4.11 5.82
C SER A 195 -8.93 2.74 6.43
N GLN A 196 -9.96 1.93 6.72
CA GLN A 196 -9.78 0.54 7.12
C GLN A 196 -8.91 -0.25 6.12
N GLU A 197 -9.13 -0.03 4.83
CA GLU A 197 -8.37 -0.69 3.77
C GLU A 197 -6.88 -0.29 3.77
N MET A 198 -6.60 0.99 4.01
CA MET A 198 -5.22 1.49 4.07
C MET A 198 -4.51 1.05 5.35
N PHE A 199 -5.20 1.03 6.50
CA PHE A 199 -4.67 0.45 7.74
C PHE A 199 -4.26 -1.01 7.54
N GLU A 200 -5.12 -1.81 6.91
CA GLU A 200 -4.80 -3.21 6.58
C GLU A 200 -3.60 -3.33 5.63
N ASN A 201 -3.47 -2.45 4.62
CA ASN A 201 -2.30 -2.46 3.73
C ASN A 201 -1.00 -2.23 4.50
N LEU A 202 -0.99 -1.24 5.39
CA LEU A 202 0.18 -0.90 6.19
C LEU A 202 0.54 -2.04 7.15
N LEU A 203 -0.46 -2.62 7.81
CA LEU A 203 -0.27 -3.74 8.72
C LEU A 203 0.29 -4.97 8.00
N ALA A 204 -0.30 -5.36 6.87
CA ALA A 204 0.18 -6.49 6.08
C ALA A 204 1.60 -6.29 5.54
N ALA A 205 1.95 -5.09 5.06
CA ALA A 205 3.30 -4.79 4.64
C ALA A 205 4.31 -4.90 5.80
N SER A 206 3.92 -4.42 7.00
CA SER A 206 4.75 -4.49 8.20
C SER A 206 4.98 -5.92 8.67
N LEU A 207 3.92 -6.76 8.62
CA LEU A 207 3.98 -8.18 8.94
C LEU A 207 4.85 -8.97 7.95
N GLN A 208 4.68 -8.73 6.64
CA GLN A 208 5.49 -9.41 5.62
C GLN A 208 6.97 -9.10 5.79
N GLN A 209 7.32 -7.82 6.00
CA GLN A 209 8.71 -7.42 6.21
C GLN A 209 9.31 -8.13 7.44
N ALA A 210 8.55 -8.18 8.53
CA ALA A 210 8.97 -8.84 9.76
C ALA A 210 9.19 -10.36 9.58
N ALA A 211 8.32 -11.01 8.80
CA ALA A 211 8.41 -12.44 8.51
C ALA A 211 9.65 -12.79 7.68
N ILE A 212 10.01 -11.97 6.69
CA ILE A 212 11.22 -12.15 5.87
C ILE A 212 12.49 -12.09 6.73
N GLU A 213 12.50 -11.22 7.75
CA GLU A 213 13.63 -11.10 8.68
C GLU A 213 13.70 -12.23 9.72
N HIS A 214 12.71 -13.15 9.75
CA HIS A 214 12.57 -14.24 10.73
C HIS A 214 12.64 -13.79 12.20
N LYS A 215 12.22 -12.56 12.49
CA LYS A 215 12.25 -11.98 13.83
C LYS A 215 10.98 -12.27 14.63
N ILE A 216 11.09 -12.20 15.95
CA ILE A 216 9.93 -12.07 16.82
C ILE A 216 9.26 -10.72 16.49
N ILE A 217 7.94 -10.74 16.33
CA ILE A 217 7.15 -9.55 16.06
C ILE A 217 6.51 -9.09 17.36
N TRP A 218 7.01 -7.97 17.87
CA TRP A 218 6.46 -7.34 19.06
C TRP A 218 5.24 -6.49 18.68
N VAL A 219 4.14 -6.70 19.38
CA VAL A 219 2.88 -5.97 19.16
C VAL A 219 2.33 -5.47 20.48
N GLU A 220 1.70 -4.30 20.47
CA GLU A 220 1.02 -3.76 21.64
C GLU A 220 -0.27 -4.53 21.93
N ASN A 221 -0.60 -4.70 23.22
CA ASN A 221 -1.85 -5.31 23.66
C ASN A 221 -3.03 -4.34 23.49
N GLU A 222 -3.38 -4.06 22.24
CA GLU A 222 -4.52 -3.22 21.90
C GLU A 222 -5.84 -3.98 21.94
N SER A 223 -6.93 -3.22 22.14
CA SER A 223 -8.26 -3.75 21.90
C SER A 223 -8.43 -4.03 20.39
N GLN A 224 -9.41 -4.84 20.00
CA GLN A 224 -9.63 -5.09 18.58
C GLN A 224 -9.91 -3.79 17.79
N ARG A 225 -10.47 -2.78 18.46
CA ARG A 225 -10.81 -1.50 17.86
C ARG A 225 -9.79 -0.43 18.25
N ILE A 226 -9.28 0.29 17.25
CA ILE A 226 -8.37 1.44 17.42
C ILE A 226 -9.03 2.67 16.79
N GLY A 227 -9.70 3.49 17.60
CA GLY A 227 -10.54 4.59 17.11
C GLY A 227 -11.70 4.07 16.24
N ASN A 228 -11.70 4.37 14.94
CA ASN A 228 -12.66 3.89 13.96
C ASN A 228 -12.19 2.66 13.17
N LEU A 229 -10.97 2.20 13.42
CA LEU A 229 -10.34 1.08 12.72
C LEU A 229 -10.50 -0.20 13.52
N ASN A 230 -10.49 -1.33 12.82
CA ASN A 230 -10.60 -2.65 13.41
C ASN A 230 -9.41 -3.51 13.01
N ILE A 231 -8.77 -4.14 13.99
CA ILE A 231 -7.73 -5.14 13.76
C ILE A 231 -8.38 -6.36 13.09
N PRO A 232 -7.84 -6.88 11.97
CA PRO A 232 -8.37 -8.05 11.29
C PRO A 232 -8.56 -9.23 12.24
N GLY A 233 -9.76 -9.84 12.23
CA GLY A 233 -10.17 -10.78 13.28
C GLY A 233 -9.23 -11.98 13.45
N ASN A 234 -8.69 -12.54 12.36
CA ASN A 234 -7.74 -13.65 12.44
C ASN A 234 -6.42 -13.24 13.09
N PHE A 235 -5.91 -12.05 12.75
CA PHE A 235 -4.70 -11.51 13.37
C PHE A 235 -4.93 -11.17 14.84
N PHE A 236 -6.06 -10.53 15.18
CA PHE A 236 -6.41 -10.22 16.56
C PHE A 236 -6.52 -11.47 17.44
N LYS A 237 -7.15 -12.54 16.95
CA LYS A 237 -7.20 -13.83 17.68
C LYS A 237 -5.79 -14.34 18.00
N LYS A 238 -4.86 -14.26 17.05
CA LYS A 238 -3.45 -14.66 17.25
C LYS A 238 -2.75 -13.81 18.30
N MET A 239 -2.98 -12.48 18.29
CA MET A 239 -2.50 -11.61 19.38
C MET A 239 -3.05 -12.06 20.74
N ARG A 240 -4.34 -12.42 20.82
CA ARG A 240 -4.97 -12.83 22.09
C ARG A 240 -4.51 -14.18 22.62
N THR A 241 -4.09 -15.09 21.76
CA THR A 241 -3.58 -16.41 22.15
C THR A 241 -2.06 -16.48 22.23
N GLY A 242 -1.36 -15.44 21.76
CA GLY A 242 0.10 -15.36 21.77
C GLY A 242 0.68 -15.15 23.17
N PRO A 243 1.98 -15.41 23.34
CA PRO A 243 2.67 -15.11 24.59
C PRO A 243 2.62 -13.61 24.89
N VAL A 244 2.39 -13.28 26.17
CA VAL A 244 2.31 -11.89 26.65
C VAL A 244 3.46 -11.62 27.62
N LEU A 245 4.27 -10.62 27.30
CA LEU A 245 5.13 -9.96 28.27
C LEU A 245 4.29 -8.91 29.00
N PHE A 246 3.92 -9.20 30.25
CA PHE A 246 3.13 -8.30 31.09
C PHE A 246 4.05 -7.46 31.99
N LEU A 247 3.90 -6.14 31.94
CA LEU A 247 4.62 -5.16 32.75
C LEU A 247 3.78 -4.65 33.92
#